data_AF-A0AAW5BUG6-F1
#
_entry.id   AF-A0AAW5BUG6-F1
#
_cell.length_a   1.000
_cell.length_b   1.000
_cell.length_c   1.000
_cell.angle_alpha   90.00
_cell.angle_beta   90.00
_cell.angle_gamma   90.00
#
_symmetry.space_group_name_H-M   'P 1'
#
loop_
_entity.id
_entity.type
_entity.pdbx_description
1 polymer ?
#
loop_
_entity_poly.entity_id
_entity_poly.type
_entity_poly.pdbx_seq_one_letter_code
_entity_poly.pdbx_strand_id
1 'polypeptide(L)'
;MNQKLLAAIVDGYACCIKADVENIASFIATYAQYTDISIVTLHMYPLLTTRIGYIDRCYDQDFIRELLPVLVPMQLGDKEPPEIVYPKTYGDFNEKTAPIPDWSCSEGHGLFNEAIPKPCYDWNPEDLEIILEANDSFQNRFNQNSNMKFEPETENEDFER
;
A
#
# COMPACT_ATOMS: atom_id res chain seq x y z
N MET A 1 8.99 -4.41 11.84
CA MET A 1 9.12 -3.20 11.02
C MET A 1 9.55 -1.96 11.82
N ASN A 2 10.70 -1.40 11.46
CA ASN A 2 11.25 -0.14 11.99
C ASN A 2 10.91 1.13 11.18
N GLN A 3 10.18 1.00 10.07
CA GLN A 3 9.77 2.12 9.23
C GLN A 3 8.66 2.93 9.89
N LYS A 4 8.65 4.25 9.67
CA LYS A 4 7.54 5.14 10.07
C LYS A 4 6.64 5.53 8.90
N LEU A 5 7.19 5.52 7.69
CA LEU A 5 6.52 5.84 6.44
C LEU A 5 6.87 4.78 5.39
N LEU A 6 5.92 4.53 4.49
CA LEU A 6 6.07 3.61 3.36
C LEU A 6 5.54 4.29 2.10
N ALA A 7 6.09 3.92 0.96
CA ALA A 7 5.50 4.23 -0.33
C ALA A 7 4.51 3.11 -0.70
N ALA A 8 3.30 3.50 -1.05
CA ALA A 8 2.24 2.63 -1.55
C ALA A 8 1.96 2.98 -3.01
N ILE A 9 1.98 1.95 -3.87
CA ILE A 9 1.89 2.08 -5.32
C ILE A 9 0.65 1.32 -5.79
N VAL A 10 -0.26 2.02 -6.46
CA VAL A 10 -1.50 1.48 -7.03
C VAL A 10 -1.59 1.88 -8.50
N ASP A 11 -1.68 0.89 -9.39
CA ASP A 11 -1.79 1.12 -10.85
C ASP A 11 -0.72 2.10 -11.41
N GLY A 12 0.51 2.00 -10.89
CA GLY A 12 1.64 2.85 -11.27
C GLY A 12 1.68 4.25 -10.62
N TYR A 13 0.69 4.61 -9.79
CA TYR A 13 0.68 5.85 -9.02
C TYR A 13 1.15 5.59 -7.60
N ALA A 14 2.08 6.40 -7.11
CA ALA A 14 2.63 6.29 -5.76
C ALA A 14 2.09 7.37 -4.83
N CYS A 15 1.90 7.01 -3.56
CA CYS A 15 1.75 7.93 -2.45
C CYS A 15 2.55 7.42 -1.25
N CYS A 16 2.76 8.26 -0.25
CA CYS A 16 3.32 7.90 1.04
C CYS A 16 2.21 7.72 2.07
N ILE A 17 2.32 6.68 2.89
CA ILE A 17 1.40 6.38 3.97
C ILE A 17 2.15 6.15 5.28
N LYS A 18 1.49 6.35 6.41
CA LYS A 18 2.03 5.96 7.71
C LYS A 18 2.23 4.44 7.77
N ALA A 19 3.40 4.03 8.24
CA ALA A 19 3.79 2.63 8.40
C ALA A 19 3.18 2.03 9.68
N ASP A 20 1.87 1.85 9.67
CA ASP A 20 1.07 1.35 10.77
C ASP A 20 0.19 0.19 10.28
N VAL A 21 0.01 -0.84 11.12
CA VAL A 21 -0.73 -2.06 10.75
C VAL A 21 -2.16 -1.76 10.30
N GLU A 22 -2.89 -0.92 11.03
CA GLU A 22 -4.27 -0.57 10.70
C GLU A 22 -4.34 0.32 9.47
N ASN A 23 -3.40 1.25 9.33
CA ASN A 23 -3.34 2.13 8.16
C ASN A 23 -3.02 1.35 6.87
N ILE A 24 -2.10 0.39 6.94
CA ILE A 24 -1.74 -0.49 5.82
C ILE A 24 -2.91 -1.41 5.46
N ALA A 25 -3.58 -2.01 6.47
CA ALA A 25 -4.77 -2.82 6.25
C ALA A 25 -5.88 -2.02 5.57
N SER A 26 -6.15 -0.80 6.07
CA SER A 26 -7.13 0.10 5.48
C SER A 26 -6.80 0.42 4.03
N PHE A 27 -5.55 0.80 3.74
CA PHE A 27 -5.09 1.10 2.38
C PHE A 27 -5.35 -0.05 1.42
N ILE A 28 -4.97 -1.28 1.80
CA ILE A 28 -5.18 -2.48 0.98
C ILE A 28 -6.67 -2.73 0.73
N ALA A 29 -7.50 -2.63 1.77
CA ALA A 29 -8.94 -2.87 1.65
C ALA A 29 -9.63 -1.79 0.80
N THR A 30 -9.31 -0.51 1.00
CA THR A 30 -9.86 0.61 0.21
C THR A 30 -9.54 0.49 -1.27
N TYR A 31 -8.33 0.04 -1.60
CA TYR A 31 -7.87 -0.07 -2.99
C TYR A 31 -7.93 -1.50 -3.55
N ALA A 32 -8.68 -2.40 -2.91
CA ALA A 32 -8.75 -3.83 -3.25
C ALA A 32 -9.23 -4.11 -4.69
N GLN A 33 -10.00 -3.20 -5.28
CA GLN A 33 -10.49 -3.29 -6.66
C GLN A 33 -9.40 -3.17 -7.72
N TYR A 34 -8.21 -2.68 -7.35
CA TYR A 34 -7.08 -2.56 -8.26
C TYR A 34 -6.26 -3.86 -8.29
N THR A 35 -5.73 -4.18 -9.47
CA THR A 35 -5.09 -5.47 -9.72
C THR A 35 -3.88 -5.70 -8.82
N ASP A 36 -2.99 -4.71 -8.72
CA ASP A 36 -1.74 -4.81 -7.98
C ASP A 36 -1.55 -3.59 -7.07
N ILE A 37 -1.28 -3.85 -5.79
CA ILE A 37 -0.77 -2.87 -4.84
C ILE A 37 0.63 -3.33 -4.43
N SER A 38 1.58 -2.41 -4.43
CA SER A 38 2.92 -2.65 -3.87
C SER A 38 3.17 -1.69 -2.72
N ILE A 39 3.60 -2.23 -1.58
CA ILE A 39 4.01 -1.43 -0.43
C ILE A 39 5.50 -1.67 -0.21
N VAL A 40 6.24 -0.58 -0.23
CA VAL A 40 7.70 -0.56 -0.20
C VAL A 40 8.18 0.51 0.76
N THR A 41 9.43 0.42 1.22
CA THR A 41 10.07 1.56 1.91
C THR A 41 10.23 2.75 0.96
N LEU A 42 10.53 3.93 1.50
CA LEU A 42 10.86 5.11 0.67
C LEU A 42 12.09 4.89 -0.24
N HIS A 43 12.92 3.89 0.05
CA HIS A 43 14.06 3.46 -0.75
C HIS A 43 13.73 2.29 -1.70
N MET A 44 12.45 1.96 -1.89
CA MET A 44 11.99 0.90 -2.78
C MET A 44 12.37 -0.54 -2.35
N TYR A 45 12.82 -0.75 -1.12
CA TYR A 45 12.87 -2.11 -0.57
C TYR A 45 11.45 -2.67 -0.38
N PRO A 46 11.16 -3.89 -0.87
CA PRO A 46 9.81 -4.43 -0.84
C PRO A 46 9.40 -4.87 0.57
N LEU A 47 8.17 -4.51 0.99
CA LEU A 47 7.54 -5.02 2.20
C LEU A 47 6.47 -6.06 1.85
N LEU A 48 5.51 -5.70 0.99
CA LEU A 48 4.46 -6.61 0.54
C LEU A 48 3.88 -6.24 -0.81
N THR A 49 3.22 -7.20 -1.44
CA THR A 49 2.41 -7.02 -2.66
C THR A 49 1.04 -7.66 -2.48
N THR A 50 0.06 -7.13 -3.19
CA THR A 50 -1.29 -7.71 -3.27
C THR A 50 -1.65 -8.09 -4.70
N ARG A 51 -2.65 -8.96 -4.82
CA ARG A 51 -3.42 -9.22 -6.04
C ARG A 51 -4.91 -9.13 -5.73
N ILE A 52 -5.61 -8.20 -6.36
CA ILE A 52 -7.05 -7.97 -6.18
C ILE A 52 -7.40 -7.88 -4.67
N GLY A 53 -6.67 -7.04 -3.93
CA GLY A 53 -6.86 -6.83 -2.50
C GLY A 53 -6.34 -7.94 -1.56
N TYR A 54 -5.89 -9.10 -2.05
CA TYR A 54 -5.33 -10.17 -1.22
C TYR A 54 -3.80 -10.13 -1.22
N ILE A 55 -3.16 -10.44 -0.08
CA ILE A 55 -1.70 -10.51 0.01
C ILE A 55 -1.16 -11.61 -0.92
N ASP A 56 -0.29 -11.24 -1.85
CA ASP A 56 0.46 -12.18 -2.71
C ASP A 56 1.80 -12.53 -2.06
N ARG A 57 2.54 -11.52 -1.58
CA ARG A 57 3.84 -11.69 -0.90
C ARG A 57 3.97 -10.72 0.25
N CYS A 58 4.61 -11.14 1.34
CA CYS A 58 5.08 -10.27 2.41
C CYS A 58 6.46 -10.75 2.88
N TYR A 59 7.42 -9.84 2.93
CA TYR A 59 8.82 -10.11 3.24
C TYR A 59 9.11 -10.05 4.75
N ASP A 60 8.22 -9.41 5.53
CA ASP A 60 8.28 -9.41 6.99
C ASP A 60 7.23 -10.42 7.54
N GLN A 61 7.73 -11.59 7.97
CA GLN A 61 6.90 -12.70 8.45
C GLN A 61 6.27 -12.43 9.83
N ASP A 62 6.85 -11.54 10.63
CA ASP A 62 6.25 -11.14 11.91
C ASP A 62 5.15 -10.11 11.64
N PHE A 63 5.42 -9.14 10.75
CA PHE A 63 4.44 -8.16 10.34
C PHE A 63 3.17 -8.77 9.70
N ILE A 64 3.28 -9.80 8.85
CA ILE A 64 2.07 -10.41 8.26
C ILE A 64 1.17 -11.07 9.32
N ARG A 65 1.74 -11.59 10.42
CA ARG A 65 0.94 -12.15 11.52
C ARG A 65 0.18 -11.08 12.29
N GLU A 66 0.69 -9.85 12.31
CA GLU A 66 0.01 -8.68 12.87
C GLU A 66 -1.03 -8.11 11.91
N LEU A 67 -0.73 -8.12 10.60
CA LEU A 67 -1.58 -7.55 9.56
C LEU A 67 -2.86 -8.35 9.30
N LEU A 68 -2.75 -9.68 9.15
CA LEU A 68 -3.89 -10.52 8.75
C LEU A 68 -5.11 -10.40 9.68
N PRO A 69 -4.98 -10.41 11.03
CA PRO A 69 -6.12 -10.22 11.93
C PRO A 69 -6.86 -8.89 11.75
N VAL A 70 -6.18 -7.85 11.25
CA VAL A 70 -6.78 -6.52 11.02
C VAL A 70 -7.35 -6.40 9.62
N LEU A 71 -6.65 -6.95 8.62
CA LEU A 71 -7.03 -6.88 7.21
C LEU A 71 -8.20 -7.80 6.85
N VAL A 72 -8.21 -9.05 7.35
CA VAL A 72 -9.22 -10.05 6.96
C VAL A 72 -10.66 -9.58 7.25
N PRO A 73 -10.98 -9.01 8.43
CA PRO A 73 -12.33 -8.47 8.67
C PRO A 73 -12.75 -7.39 7.67
N MET A 74 -11.80 -6.57 7.18
CA MET A 74 -12.10 -5.56 6.17
C MET A 74 -12.36 -6.16 4.80
N GLN A 75 -11.61 -7.19 4.42
CA GLN A 75 -11.80 -7.91 3.15
C GLN A 75 -13.11 -8.71 3.11
N LEU A 76 -13.58 -9.19 4.27
CA LEU A 76 -14.86 -9.89 4.40
C LEU A 76 -16.07 -8.95 4.50
N GLY A 77 -15.84 -7.64 4.68
CA GLY A 77 -16.91 -6.67 4.91
C GLY A 77 -17.44 -6.64 6.35
N ASP A 78 -16.78 -7.33 7.29
CA ASP A 78 -17.14 -7.34 8.71
C ASP A 78 -16.73 -6.05 9.44
N LYS A 79 -15.75 -5.32 8.89
CA LYS A 79 -15.26 -4.03 9.41
C LYS A 79 -15.00 -3.06 8.26
N GLU A 80 -15.61 -1.87 8.33
CA GLU A 80 -15.29 -0.80 7.36
C GLU A 80 -13.83 -0.33 7.52
N PRO A 81 -13.09 -0.11 6.41
CA PRO A 81 -11.75 0.47 6.46
C PRO A 81 -11.76 1.87 7.09
N PRO A 82 -10.91 2.14 8.11
CA PRO A 82 -10.74 3.49 8.66
C PRO A 82 -10.17 4.49 7.65
N GLU A 83 -10.26 5.79 7.93
CA GLU A 83 -9.62 6.80 7.08
C GLU A 83 -8.09 6.59 6.99
N ILE A 84 -7.56 6.60 5.77
CA ILE A 84 -6.13 6.43 5.51
C ILE A 84 -5.36 7.68 5.96
N VAL A 85 -4.30 7.46 6.71
CA VAL A 85 -3.39 8.48 7.21
C VAL A 85 -2.21 8.66 6.28
N TYR A 86 -2.21 9.79 5.58
CA TYR A 86 -1.10 10.30 4.77
C TYR A 86 -0.24 11.27 5.60
N PRO A 87 1.09 11.33 5.38
CA PRO A 87 1.94 12.37 5.95
C PRO A 87 1.53 13.73 5.35
N LYS A 88 1.50 14.76 6.19
CA LYS A 88 1.03 16.11 5.81
C LYS A 88 2.09 17.18 5.94
N THR A 89 3.15 16.92 6.70
CA THR A 89 4.16 17.93 7.01
C THR A 89 5.57 17.37 6.91
N TYR A 90 6.55 18.25 6.68
CA TYR A 90 7.97 17.93 6.76
C TYR A 90 8.37 17.24 8.07
N GLY A 91 7.68 17.54 9.18
CA GLY A 91 7.94 16.95 10.49
C GLY A 91 7.74 15.43 10.54
N ASP A 92 6.92 14.89 9.63
CA ASP A 92 6.65 13.46 9.52
C ASP A 92 7.85 12.70 8.92
N PHE A 93 8.76 13.41 8.24
CA PHE A 93 9.91 12.87 7.51
C PHE A 93 11.27 13.23 8.14
N ASN A 94 11.28 13.61 9.42
CA ASN A 94 12.44 14.18 10.14
C ASN A 94 13.71 13.30 10.25
N GLU A 95 13.74 12.12 9.63
CA GLU A 95 14.92 11.26 9.63
C GLU A 95 15.81 11.61 8.44
N LYS A 96 17.05 12.05 8.68
CA LYS A 96 18.04 12.37 7.63
C LYS A 96 18.43 11.18 6.75
N THR A 97 17.98 9.98 7.08
CA THR A 97 18.19 8.76 6.31
C THR A 97 17.03 7.85 6.64
N ALA A 98 16.32 7.34 5.63
CA ALA A 98 15.26 6.38 5.90
C ALA A 98 15.86 5.08 6.47
N PRO A 99 15.18 4.42 7.42
CA PRO A 99 15.74 3.26 8.09
C PRO A 99 15.91 2.11 7.10
N ILE A 100 16.99 1.34 7.26
CA ILE A 100 17.14 0.07 6.54
C ILE A 100 16.09 -0.90 7.10
N PRO A 101 15.34 -1.64 6.26
CA PRO A 101 14.43 -2.68 6.71
C PRO A 101 15.05 -3.64 7.74
N ASP A 102 14.28 -3.97 8.78
CA ASP A 102 14.61 -5.02 9.75
C ASP A 102 14.20 -6.43 9.28
N TRP A 103 13.62 -6.55 8.08
CA TRP A 103 13.27 -7.83 7.45
C TRP A 103 14.21 -8.20 6.29
N SER A 104 14.28 -9.51 6.02
CA SER A 104 15.06 -10.04 4.89
C SER A 104 14.28 -9.91 3.59
N CYS A 105 14.81 -9.15 2.64
CA CYS A 105 14.28 -9.07 1.28
C CYS A 105 14.77 -10.23 0.38
N SER A 106 15.62 -11.14 0.90
CA SER A 106 16.31 -12.19 0.13
C SER A 106 16.00 -13.61 0.58
N GLU A 107 15.82 -13.84 1.88
CA GLU A 107 15.69 -15.20 2.41
C GLU A 107 14.25 -15.71 2.31
N GLY A 108 14.08 -16.98 1.94
CA GLY A 108 12.79 -17.69 2.04
C GLY A 108 11.76 -17.46 0.93
N HIS A 109 12.01 -16.56 -0.03
CA HIS A 109 11.03 -16.22 -1.08
C HIS A 109 11.40 -16.69 -2.51
N GLY A 110 12.42 -17.53 -2.66
CA GLY A 110 12.86 -18.07 -3.95
C GLY A 110 13.55 -17.05 -4.87
N LEU A 111 13.89 -15.88 -4.35
CA LEU A 111 14.71 -14.88 -5.02
C LEU A 111 16.16 -15.19 -4.71
N PHE A 112 16.89 -15.72 -5.69
CA PHE A 112 18.34 -15.89 -5.58
C PHE A 112 18.99 -14.52 -5.32
N ASN A 113 20.10 -14.49 -4.56
CA ASN A 113 20.84 -13.33 -4.04
C ASN A 113 21.19 -12.20 -5.05
N GLU A 114 20.84 -12.33 -6.32
CA GLU A 114 21.06 -11.36 -7.40
C GLU A 114 19.82 -10.50 -7.71
N ALA A 115 18.67 -10.79 -7.11
CA ALA A 115 17.38 -10.11 -7.36
C ALA A 115 16.84 -9.30 -6.18
N ILE A 116 17.62 -9.09 -5.11
CA ILE A 116 17.27 -8.06 -4.12
C ILE A 116 17.32 -6.73 -4.87
N PRO A 117 16.20 -6.00 -5.03
CA PRO A 117 16.27 -4.67 -5.63
C PRO A 117 17.22 -3.86 -4.76
N LYS A 118 18.39 -3.53 -5.30
CA LYS A 118 19.18 -2.46 -4.72
C LYS A 118 18.31 -1.21 -4.80
N PRO A 119 18.28 -0.37 -3.76
CA PRO A 119 17.54 0.88 -3.83
C PRO A 119 17.96 1.59 -5.11
N CYS A 120 17.02 1.80 -6.03
CA CYS A 120 17.27 2.54 -7.25
C CYS A 120 17.28 4.05 -7.01
N TYR A 121 17.12 4.45 -5.75
CA TYR A 121 16.93 5.81 -5.31
C TYR A 121 17.56 6.07 -3.93
N ASP A 122 18.53 6.97 -3.91
CA ASP A 122 19.07 7.53 -2.67
C ASP A 122 18.11 8.63 -2.21
N TRP A 123 17.40 8.39 -1.10
CA TRP A 123 16.46 9.33 -0.50
C TRP A 123 17.12 10.70 -0.24
N ASN A 124 16.48 11.78 -0.68
CA ASN A 124 16.85 13.15 -0.36
C ASN A 124 15.68 13.81 0.40
N PRO A 125 15.93 14.48 1.55
CA PRO A 125 14.89 15.26 2.23
C PRO A 125 14.33 16.42 1.37
N GLU A 126 14.96 16.78 0.26
CA GLU A 126 14.40 17.74 -0.71
C GLU A 126 13.28 17.13 -1.58
N ASP A 127 13.18 15.80 -1.66
CA ASP A 127 12.11 15.12 -2.40
C ASP A 127 10.76 15.17 -1.67
N LEU A 128 10.73 15.74 -0.46
CA LEU A 128 9.54 15.81 0.37
C LEU A 128 8.41 16.63 -0.27
N GLU A 129 8.74 17.71 -0.97
CA GLU A 129 7.74 18.50 -1.71
C GLU A 129 7.13 17.66 -2.83
N ILE A 130 7.96 16.94 -3.59
CA ILE A 130 7.53 16.02 -4.65
C ILE A 130 6.63 14.90 -4.08
N ILE A 131 6.97 14.37 -2.90
CA ILE A 131 6.19 13.33 -2.22
C ILE A 131 4.82 13.87 -1.78
N LEU A 132 4.77 15.08 -1.20
CA LEU A 132 3.51 15.69 -0.78
C LEU A 132 2.61 16.01 -1.99
N GLU A 133 3.19 16.54 -3.07
CA GLU A 133 2.47 16.75 -4.33
C GLU A 133 1.98 15.43 -4.94
N ALA A 134 2.77 14.36 -4.85
CA ALA A 134 2.36 13.03 -5.29
C ALA A 134 1.19 12.49 -4.45
N ASN A 135 1.17 12.71 -3.13
CA ASN A 135 0.05 12.33 -2.27
C ASN A 135 -1.23 13.04 -2.65
N ASP A 136 -1.19 14.35 -2.87
CA ASP A 136 -2.35 15.14 -3.28
C ASP A 136 -2.84 14.69 -4.67
N SER A 137 -1.91 14.45 -5.60
CA SER A 137 -2.23 13.97 -6.95
C SER A 137 -2.86 12.58 -6.92
N PHE A 138 -2.34 11.67 -6.10
CA PHE A 138 -2.87 10.33 -5.87
C PHE A 138 -4.29 10.41 -5.33
N GLN A 139 -4.49 11.14 -4.23
CA GLN A 139 -5.81 11.30 -3.60
C GLN A 139 -6.81 11.92 -4.56
N ASN A 140 -6.45 12.97 -5.29
CA ASN A 140 -7.33 13.59 -6.29
C ASN A 140 -7.75 12.60 -7.38
N ARG A 141 -6.82 11.78 -7.87
CA ARG A 141 -7.11 10.79 -8.91
C ARG A 141 -8.06 9.70 -8.42
N PHE A 142 -7.84 9.18 -7.22
CA PHE A 142 -8.62 8.06 -6.71
C PHE A 142 -9.93 8.48 -6.01
N ASN A 143 -10.01 9.68 -5.43
CA ASN A 143 -11.26 10.26 -4.89
C ASN A 143 -12.26 10.64 -6.00
N GLN A 144 -11.80 10.89 -7.23
CA GLN A 144 -12.70 11.09 -8.38
C GLN A 144 -13.37 9.78 -8.84
N ASN A 145 -12.75 8.63 -8.60
CA ASN A 145 -13.28 7.33 -9.01
C ASN A 145 -14.30 6.73 -8.02
N SER A 146 -14.32 7.17 -6.75
CA SER A 146 -15.34 6.77 -5.76
C SER A 146 -16.75 7.32 -6.03
N ASN A 147 -16.90 8.23 -7.00
CA ASN A 147 -18.21 8.69 -7.50
C ASN A 147 -18.77 7.85 -8.65
N MET A 148 -18.03 6.89 -9.20
CA MET A 148 -18.59 5.84 -10.04
C MET A 148 -19.05 4.68 -9.14
N LYS A 149 -20.23 4.84 -8.53
CA LYS A 149 -20.97 3.66 -8.09
C LYS A 149 -21.25 2.85 -9.35
N PHE A 150 -20.66 1.67 -9.47
CA PHE A 150 -21.18 0.67 -10.39
C PHE A 150 -22.58 0.33 -9.89
N GLU A 151 -23.60 0.88 -10.56
CA GLU A 151 -24.94 0.36 -10.40
C GLU A 151 -24.90 -1.10 -10.86
N PRO A 152 -25.37 -2.07 -10.06
CA PRO A 152 -25.46 -3.43 -10.52
C PRO A 152 -26.38 -3.43 -11.74
N GLU A 153 -25.89 -3.94 -12.87
CA GLU A 153 -26.72 -4.16 -14.05
C GLU A 153 -27.91 -5.01 -13.60
N THR A 154 -29.11 -4.44 -13.65
CA THR A 154 -30.33 -5.18 -13.41
C THR A 154 -30.38 -6.31 -14.43
N GLU A 155 -30.26 -7.56 -13.96
CA GLU A 155 -30.52 -8.74 -14.77
C GLU A 155 -31.91 -8.55 -15.41
N ASN A 156 -31.94 -8.40 -16.74
CA ASN A 156 -33.19 -8.46 -17.47
C ASN A 156 -33.75 -9.88 -17.29
N GLU A 157 -34.76 -10.01 -16.44
CA GLU A 157 -35.67 -11.15 -16.38
C GLU A 157 -36.44 -11.24 -17.70
N ASP A 158 -35.79 -11.69 -18.76
CA ASP A 158 -36.45 -12.15 -19.98
C ASP A 158 -36.14 -13.65 -20.18
N PHE A 159 -36.51 -14.43 -19.17
CA PHE A 159 -36.86 -15.83 -19.32
C PHE A 159 -38.31 -15.99 -18.87
N GLU A 160 -39.27 -15.72 -19.77
CA GLU A 160 -40.53 -16.46 -19.85
C GLU A 160 -41.38 -16.04 -21.06
N ARG A 161 -41.23 -16.78 -22.17
CA ARG A 161 -42.27 -17.44 -23.01
C ARG A 161 -41.99 -17.40 -24.50
#